data_AF-A0A2E0UJF3-F1
#
_entry.id   AF-A0A2E0UJF3-F1
#
_cell.length_a   1.000
_cell.length_b   1.000
_cell.length_c   1.000
_cell.angle_alpha   90.00
_cell.angle_beta   90.00
_cell.angle_gamma   90.00
#
_symmetry.space_group_name_H-M   'P 1'
#
loop_
_entity.id
_entity.type
_entity.pdbx_description
1 polymer ?
#
loop_
_entity_poly.entity_id
_entity_poly.type
_entity_poly.pdbx_seq_one_letter_code
_entity_poly.pdbx_strand_id
1 'polypeptide(L)'
;MDENKLRYNFSELSKLIVRKPTQYTPERAIRFRDAFNHYTKTNTIHIISAMSDMLAERGWPYPSFIAREAKNRPEGLLEYINIIEKKREKHKWSGVEGLYKMVDTAMPIIFDYHKKMIFDCWRTTPILIDKISIISQIQKCYDMKLWIACISTAFPILDYLIRDYFKTTKLDRDINRLLAIFRNAGFTSSKFKPGFDGYNKSDKTMTVSDFIQQDLRLIGIGLSSFVDTASIYYQYYRKDFMAPESEYPLNRHAVIHSASSDFNTKENAVRLLTFIDLTLELEFAFRILLKEE
;
A
#
# COMPACT_ATOMS: atom_id res chain seq x y z
N MET A 1 -15.77 -16.48 2.51
CA MET A 1 -16.41 -15.33 1.85
C MET A 1 -16.73 -15.61 0.38
N ASP A 2 -17.99 -15.40 0.00
CA ASP A 2 -18.50 -15.42 -1.38
C ASP A 2 -18.29 -14.04 -2.07
N GLU A 3 -18.30 -14.02 -3.40
CA GLU A 3 -18.22 -12.81 -4.23
C GLU A 3 -19.31 -11.79 -3.88
N ASN A 4 -20.56 -12.22 -3.74
CA ASN A 4 -21.67 -11.30 -3.46
C ASN A 4 -21.48 -10.59 -2.11
N LYS A 5 -20.93 -11.32 -1.12
CA LYS A 5 -20.63 -10.76 0.20
C LYS A 5 -19.53 -9.71 0.12
N LEU A 6 -18.47 -9.95 -0.64
CA LEU A 6 -17.41 -8.95 -0.83
C LEU A 6 -17.95 -7.69 -1.52
N ARG A 7 -18.79 -7.83 -2.56
CA ARG A 7 -19.44 -6.69 -3.22
C ARG A 7 -20.33 -5.89 -2.26
N TYR A 8 -21.07 -6.58 -1.41
CA TYR A 8 -21.84 -5.95 -0.35
C TYR A 8 -20.94 -5.20 0.65
N ASN A 9 -19.91 -5.84 1.18
CA ASN A 9 -18.97 -5.22 2.12
C ASN A 9 -18.23 -4.02 1.51
N PHE A 10 -17.96 -4.04 0.20
CA PHE A 10 -17.41 -2.90 -0.54
C PHE A 10 -18.40 -1.72 -0.56
N SER A 11 -19.68 -1.98 -0.82
CA SER A 11 -20.73 -0.96 -0.73
C SER A 11 -20.79 -0.34 0.66
N GLU A 12 -20.75 -1.18 1.71
CA GLU A 12 -20.71 -0.71 3.10
C GLU A 12 -19.48 0.16 3.39
N LEU A 13 -18.30 -0.26 2.95
CA LEU A 13 -17.08 0.54 3.07
C LEU A 13 -17.25 1.92 2.43
N SER A 14 -17.82 1.98 1.23
CA SER A 14 -17.99 3.23 0.50
C SER A 14 -18.99 4.20 1.16
N LYS A 15 -20.03 3.67 1.82
CA LYS A 15 -20.99 4.48 2.60
C LYS A 15 -20.35 5.16 3.80
N LEU A 16 -19.31 4.55 4.38
CA LEU A 16 -18.61 5.07 5.56
C LEU A 16 -17.62 6.20 5.22
N ILE A 17 -17.32 6.44 3.95
CA ILE A 17 -16.37 7.48 3.53
C ILE A 17 -17.07 8.84 3.51
N VAL A 18 -16.58 9.77 4.34
CA VAL A 18 -17.08 11.15 4.40
C VAL A 18 -16.96 11.83 3.04
N ARG A 19 -18.09 12.39 2.60
CA ARG A 19 -18.23 13.11 1.33
C ARG A 19 -18.05 14.62 1.54
N LYS A 20 -18.04 15.37 0.43
CA LYS A 20 -17.85 16.82 0.44
C LYS A 20 -18.85 17.47 1.41
N PRO A 21 -18.38 18.14 2.47
CA PRO A 21 -19.28 18.80 3.41
C PRO A 21 -19.95 20.01 2.76
N THR A 22 -21.15 20.34 3.23
CA THR A 22 -21.90 21.54 2.80
C THR A 22 -21.21 22.83 3.20
N GLN A 23 -20.43 22.80 4.30
CA GLN A 23 -19.61 23.91 4.78
C GLN A 23 -18.12 23.55 4.69
N TYR A 24 -17.28 24.54 4.42
CA TYR A 24 -15.84 24.34 4.32
C TYR A 24 -15.23 23.96 5.68
N THR A 25 -14.51 22.85 5.73
CA THR A 25 -13.70 22.48 6.89
C THR A 25 -12.21 22.70 6.56
N PRO A 26 -11.44 23.37 7.43
CA PRO A 26 -9.99 23.53 7.24
C PRO A 26 -9.25 22.20 7.46
N GLU A 27 -9.85 21.27 8.21
CA GLU A 27 -9.33 19.94 8.47
C GLU A 27 -9.27 19.08 7.21
N ARG A 28 -8.14 18.41 6.99
CA ARG A 28 -7.91 17.51 5.86
C ARG A 28 -7.68 16.12 6.39
N ALA A 29 -8.29 15.10 5.77
CA ALA A 29 -7.86 13.73 5.99
C ALA A 29 -6.48 13.55 5.39
N ILE A 30 -5.51 13.22 6.24
CA ILE A 30 -4.13 12.96 5.83
C ILE A 30 -3.86 11.45 5.86
N ARG A 31 -4.41 10.71 6.84
CA ARG A 31 -4.35 9.24 6.94
C ARG A 31 -5.51 8.54 6.24
N PHE A 32 -5.35 7.27 5.84
CA PHE A 32 -6.48 6.46 5.34
C PHE A 32 -7.58 6.31 6.39
N ARG A 33 -7.21 6.14 7.67
CA ARG A 33 -8.17 6.07 8.77
C ARG A 33 -8.90 7.42 8.99
N ASP A 34 -8.22 8.53 8.75
CA ASP A 34 -8.81 9.87 8.88
C ASP A 34 -9.72 10.19 7.68
N ALA A 35 -9.53 9.54 6.52
CA ALA A 35 -10.37 9.70 5.33
C ALA A 35 -11.82 9.21 5.52
N PHE A 36 -12.10 8.49 6.61
CA PHE A 36 -13.47 8.19 7.04
C PHE A 36 -14.14 9.37 7.70
N ASN A 37 -13.38 10.25 8.36
CA ASN A 37 -13.93 11.29 9.21
C ASN A 37 -13.83 12.69 8.57
N HIS A 38 -12.90 12.88 7.62
CA HIS A 38 -12.67 14.18 6.99
C HIS A 38 -12.66 14.08 5.47
N TYR A 39 -13.23 15.09 4.81
CA TYR A 39 -13.24 15.19 3.36
C TYR A 39 -11.85 15.50 2.79
N THR A 40 -11.42 14.72 1.79
CA THR A 40 -10.23 15.02 0.99
C THR A 40 -10.63 15.70 -0.32
N LYS A 41 -10.07 16.88 -0.61
CA LYS A 41 -10.35 17.63 -1.85
C LYS A 41 -9.96 16.80 -3.08
N THR A 42 -10.79 16.85 -4.13
CA THR A 42 -10.55 16.14 -5.40
C THR A 42 -9.17 16.40 -6.01
N ASN A 43 -8.68 17.65 -6.02
CA ASN A 43 -7.33 17.94 -6.54
C ASN A 43 -6.23 17.23 -5.75
N THR A 44 -6.38 17.13 -4.43
CA THR A 44 -5.44 16.38 -3.58
C THR A 44 -5.51 14.89 -3.90
N ILE A 45 -6.71 14.34 -4.11
CA ILE A 45 -6.89 12.95 -4.54
C ILE A 45 -6.22 12.70 -5.89
N HIS A 46 -6.35 13.59 -6.88
CA HIS A 46 -5.69 13.43 -8.19
C HIS A 46 -4.16 13.42 -8.08
N ILE A 47 -3.59 14.33 -7.28
CA ILE A 47 -2.12 14.38 -7.06
C ILE A 47 -1.64 13.09 -6.41
N ILE A 48 -2.34 12.63 -5.36
CA ILE A 48 -1.98 11.40 -4.65
C ILE A 48 -2.15 10.18 -5.55
N SER A 49 -3.19 10.14 -6.39
CA SER A 49 -3.42 9.05 -7.34
C SER A 49 -2.30 8.99 -8.38
N ALA A 50 -1.92 10.13 -8.97
CA ALA A 50 -0.82 10.19 -9.93
C ALA A 50 0.52 9.74 -9.31
N MET A 51 0.78 10.13 -8.05
CA MET A 51 1.95 9.64 -7.32
C MET A 51 1.88 8.12 -7.08
N SER A 52 0.71 7.58 -6.75
CA SER A 52 0.51 6.15 -6.58
C SER A 52 0.73 5.37 -7.88
N ASP A 53 0.34 5.93 -9.02
CA ASP A 53 0.54 5.33 -10.33
C ASP A 53 2.04 5.21 -10.66
N MET A 54 2.78 6.31 -10.46
CA MET A 54 4.23 6.34 -10.64
C MET A 54 4.96 5.35 -9.70
N LEU A 55 4.49 5.19 -8.46
CA LEU A 55 5.05 4.21 -7.52
C LEU A 55 4.75 2.77 -7.98
N ALA A 56 3.53 2.50 -8.43
CA ALA A 56 3.11 1.18 -8.91
C ALA A 56 3.91 0.74 -10.15
N GLU A 57 4.21 1.65 -11.07
CA GLU A 57 5.07 1.40 -12.25
C GLU A 57 6.49 0.96 -11.87
N ARG A 58 6.94 1.26 -10.65
CA ARG A 58 8.25 0.86 -10.08
C ARG A 58 8.15 -0.19 -8.98
N GLY A 59 6.97 -0.79 -8.79
CA GLY A 59 6.72 -1.82 -7.79
C GLY A 59 6.87 -1.34 -6.34
N TRP A 60 6.71 -0.03 -6.09
CA TRP A 60 6.71 0.54 -4.75
C TRP A 60 5.29 0.56 -4.17
N PRO A 61 5.10 0.06 -2.93
CA PRO A 61 3.86 0.29 -2.22
C PRO A 61 3.74 1.76 -1.81
N TYR A 62 2.50 2.23 -1.69
CA TYR A 62 2.23 3.60 -1.25
C TYR A 62 2.75 3.82 0.18
N PRO A 63 3.61 4.84 0.42
CA PRO A 63 4.22 5.08 1.73
C PRO A 63 3.26 5.76 2.70
N SER A 64 2.35 4.98 3.28
CA SER A 64 1.28 5.48 4.16
C SER A 64 1.78 6.25 5.40
N PHE A 65 3.00 5.95 5.84
CA PHE A 65 3.64 6.61 6.97
C PHE A 65 3.96 8.10 6.72
N ILE A 66 4.15 8.55 5.47
CA ILE A 66 4.42 9.98 5.17
C ILE A 66 3.23 10.85 5.60
N ALA A 67 2.02 10.33 5.40
CA ALA A 67 0.79 10.97 5.84
C ALA A 67 0.69 11.10 7.37
N ARG A 68 1.32 10.22 8.15
CA ARG A 68 1.25 10.27 9.61
C ARG A 68 1.98 11.50 10.17
N GLU A 69 3.07 11.92 9.53
CA GLU A 69 3.84 13.09 9.96
C GLU A 69 3.23 14.41 9.46
N ALA A 70 2.59 14.40 8.28
CA ALA A 70 1.97 15.59 7.70
C ALA A 70 0.85 16.20 8.57
N LYS A 71 0.25 15.43 9.49
CA LYS A 71 -0.69 15.93 10.51
C LYS A 71 -0.05 16.88 11.51
N ASN A 72 1.25 16.67 11.79
CA ASN A 72 2.01 17.50 12.72
C ASN A 72 2.89 18.53 12.00
N ARG A 73 3.21 18.31 10.73
CA ARG A 73 3.99 19.21 9.86
C ARG A 73 3.57 19.07 8.39
N PRO A 74 2.69 19.92 7.85
CA PRO A 74 2.33 19.89 6.41
C PRO A 74 3.53 20.06 5.46
N GLU A 75 4.67 20.49 6.02
CA GLU A 75 5.98 20.53 5.38
C GLU A 75 6.53 19.14 5.02
N GLY A 76 6.11 18.04 5.66
CA GLY A 76 6.71 16.71 5.42
C GLY A 76 6.56 16.19 3.97
N LEU A 77 5.42 16.48 3.32
CA LEU A 77 5.23 16.14 1.90
C LEU A 77 6.04 17.07 0.99
N LEU A 78 6.18 18.35 1.38
CA LEU A 78 7.00 19.33 0.66
C LEU A 78 8.50 19.04 0.85
N GLU A 79 8.90 18.54 2.00
CA GLU A 79 10.26 18.10 2.33
C GLU A 79 10.62 16.86 1.51
N TYR A 80 9.68 15.93 1.32
CA TYR A 80 9.80 14.84 0.37
C TYR A 80 10.04 15.34 -1.06
N ILE A 81 9.22 16.28 -1.54
CA ILE A 81 9.38 16.91 -2.86
C ILE A 81 10.73 17.63 -2.95
N ASN A 82 11.16 18.34 -1.92
CA ASN A 82 12.45 19.04 -1.88
C ASN A 82 13.66 18.09 -1.88
N ILE A 83 13.58 16.95 -1.18
CA ILE A 83 14.62 15.91 -1.18
C ILE A 83 14.76 15.31 -2.59
N ILE A 84 13.62 15.03 -3.21
CA ILE A 84 13.50 14.56 -4.59
C ILE A 84 14.14 15.57 -5.56
N GLU A 85 13.75 16.84 -5.48
CA GLU A 85 14.22 17.91 -6.39
C GLU A 85 15.72 18.17 -6.23
N LYS A 86 16.24 18.28 -5.01
CA LYS A 86 17.68 18.44 -4.76
C LYS A 86 18.51 17.29 -5.35
N LYS A 87 17.99 16.06 -5.32
CA LYS A 87 18.65 14.89 -5.92
C LYS A 87 18.58 14.91 -7.43
N ARG A 88 17.44 15.32 -8.01
CA ARG A 88 17.25 15.50 -9.45
C ARG A 88 18.27 16.48 -10.02
N GLU A 89 18.42 17.64 -9.38
CA GLU A 89 19.38 18.67 -9.78
C GLU A 89 20.82 18.16 -9.71
N LYS A 90 21.18 17.46 -8.61
CA LYS A 90 22.52 16.90 -8.42
C LYS A 90 22.89 15.87 -9.49
N HIS A 91 21.98 15.01 -9.91
CA HIS A 91 22.27 13.90 -10.84
C HIS A 91 21.87 14.19 -12.29
N LYS A 92 21.38 15.40 -12.59
CA LYS A 92 20.93 15.83 -13.93
C LYS A 92 19.93 14.85 -14.56
N TRP A 93 19.04 14.29 -13.75
CA TRP A 93 18.03 13.36 -14.23
C TRP A 93 16.99 14.08 -15.08
N SER A 94 16.78 13.60 -16.31
CA SER A 94 15.81 14.12 -17.27
C SER A 94 14.90 13.01 -17.78
N GLY A 95 13.70 13.40 -18.21
CA GLY A 95 12.69 12.47 -18.73
C GLY A 95 12.08 11.53 -17.67
N VAL A 96 11.26 10.61 -18.15
CA VAL A 96 10.51 9.62 -17.34
C VAL A 96 11.48 8.67 -16.61
N GLU A 97 12.53 8.22 -17.28
CA GLU A 97 13.54 7.33 -16.69
C GLU A 97 14.30 8.00 -15.53
N GLY A 98 14.59 9.30 -15.65
CA GLY A 98 15.18 10.09 -14.57
C GLY A 98 14.27 10.20 -13.35
N LEU A 99 12.95 10.33 -13.57
CA LEU A 99 11.95 10.34 -12.52
C LEU A 99 11.86 8.98 -11.80
N TYR A 100 11.96 7.87 -12.52
CA TYR A 100 11.96 6.54 -11.92
C TYR A 100 13.18 6.27 -11.05
N LYS A 101 14.38 6.58 -11.54
CA LYS A 101 15.62 6.47 -10.75
C LYS A 101 15.57 7.32 -9.48
N MET A 102 14.90 8.47 -9.58
CA MET A 102 14.67 9.34 -8.43
C MET A 102 13.77 8.70 -7.39
N VAL A 103 12.66 8.10 -7.79
CA VAL A 103 11.75 7.38 -6.88
C VAL A 103 12.48 6.23 -6.18
N ASP A 104 13.17 5.39 -6.94
CA ASP A 104 13.92 4.24 -6.39
C ASP A 104 15.00 4.68 -5.39
N THR A 105 15.64 5.83 -5.62
CA THR A 105 16.64 6.39 -4.71
C THR A 105 15.99 7.05 -3.48
N ALA A 106 14.86 7.73 -3.67
CA ALA A 106 14.23 8.52 -2.62
C ALA A 106 13.55 7.62 -1.58
N MET A 107 12.85 6.56 -2.00
CA MET A 107 12.05 5.71 -1.13
C MET A 107 12.83 5.12 0.06
N PRO A 108 14.04 4.53 -0.10
CA PRO A 108 14.86 4.09 1.03
C PRO A 108 15.28 5.22 1.98
N ILE A 109 15.57 6.42 1.47
CA ILE A 109 15.98 7.58 2.28
C ILE A 109 14.82 8.06 3.15
N ILE A 110 13.63 8.12 2.57
CA ILE A 110 12.43 8.56 3.28
C ILE A 110 12.04 7.53 4.33
N PHE A 111 12.12 6.23 3.99
CA PHE A 111 11.92 5.19 4.98
C PHE A 111 12.91 5.32 6.14
N ASP A 112 14.21 5.54 5.88
CA ASP A 112 15.20 5.77 6.95
C ASP A 112 14.84 6.94 7.85
N TYR A 113 14.36 8.04 7.26
CA TYR A 113 13.93 9.22 8.00
C TYR A 113 12.77 8.91 8.96
N HIS A 114 11.80 8.10 8.52
CA HIS A 114 10.61 7.75 9.30
C HIS A 114 10.72 6.42 10.09
N LYS A 115 11.81 5.64 9.95
CA LYS A 115 11.86 4.26 10.44
C LYS A 115 11.54 4.11 11.93
N LYS A 116 12.01 5.05 12.76
CA LYS A 116 11.74 5.03 14.21
C LYS A 116 10.24 5.12 14.47
N MET A 117 9.58 6.10 13.87
CA MET A 117 8.13 6.28 13.97
C MET A 117 7.39 5.03 13.46
N ILE A 118 7.80 4.47 12.32
CA ILE A 118 7.18 3.27 11.73
C ILE A 118 7.22 2.11 12.73
N PHE A 119 8.40 1.77 13.26
CA PHE A 119 8.52 0.66 14.21
C PHE A 119 7.82 0.93 15.55
N ASP A 120 7.82 2.17 16.04
CA ASP A 120 7.09 2.55 17.27
C ASP A 120 5.57 2.44 17.08
N CYS A 121 5.06 2.84 15.90
CA CYS A 121 3.67 2.58 15.52
C CYS A 121 3.38 1.08 15.51
N TRP A 122 4.22 0.26 14.89
CA TRP A 122 3.97 -1.19 14.81
C TRP A 122 3.93 -1.86 16.19
N ARG A 123 4.80 -1.45 17.12
CA ARG A 123 4.80 -1.96 18.50
C ARG A 123 3.55 -1.60 19.29
N THR A 124 2.89 -0.52 18.93
CA THR A 124 1.68 -0.03 19.61
C THR A 124 0.39 -0.46 18.90
N THR A 125 0.48 -1.04 17.71
CA THR A 125 -0.69 -1.55 16.99
C THR A 125 -1.25 -2.80 17.70
N PRO A 126 -2.56 -2.83 18.04
CA PRO A 126 -3.16 -3.95 18.78
C PRO A 126 -2.91 -5.34 18.17
N ILE A 127 -3.03 -5.47 16.84
CA ILE A 127 -2.82 -6.74 16.14
C ILE A 127 -1.39 -7.30 16.28
N LEU A 128 -0.41 -6.44 16.56
CA LEU A 128 1.01 -6.79 16.66
C LEU A 128 1.56 -6.71 18.09
N ILE A 129 0.72 -6.45 19.10
CA ILE A 129 1.16 -6.24 20.48
C ILE A 129 1.94 -7.45 21.03
N ASP A 130 1.49 -8.68 20.70
CA ASP A 130 2.16 -9.92 21.09
C ASP A 130 3.32 -10.31 20.16
N LYS A 131 3.74 -9.41 19.27
CA LYS A 131 4.80 -9.62 18.26
C LYS A 131 5.92 -8.60 18.41
N ILE A 132 5.97 -7.84 19.51
CA ILE A 132 7.01 -6.83 19.79
C ILE A 132 8.43 -7.40 19.68
N SER A 133 8.65 -8.66 20.10
CA SER A 133 9.94 -9.32 19.97
C SER A 133 10.36 -9.48 18.51
N ILE A 134 9.45 -9.92 17.64
CA ILE A 134 9.67 -10.06 16.20
C ILE A 134 9.92 -8.70 15.56
N ILE A 135 9.10 -7.69 15.88
CA ILE A 135 9.27 -6.31 15.38
C ILE A 135 10.66 -5.77 15.75
N SER A 136 11.12 -6.04 16.98
CA SER A 136 12.45 -5.62 17.44
C SER A 136 13.57 -6.34 16.69
N GLN A 137 13.39 -7.62 16.34
CA GLN A 137 14.35 -8.33 15.49
C GLN A 137 14.37 -7.77 14.06
N ILE A 138 13.21 -7.47 13.47
CA ILE A 138 13.14 -6.83 12.14
C ILE A 138 13.92 -5.51 12.15
N GLN A 139 13.66 -4.64 13.13
CA GLN A 139 14.39 -3.38 13.26
C GLN A 139 15.89 -3.60 13.44
N LYS A 140 16.30 -4.53 14.31
CA LYS A 140 17.71 -4.84 14.52
C LYS A 140 18.38 -5.35 13.24
N CYS A 141 17.76 -6.25 12.51
CA CYS A 141 18.27 -6.74 11.22
C CYS A 141 18.39 -5.58 10.21
N TYR A 142 17.42 -4.69 10.16
CA TYR A 142 17.47 -3.50 9.30
C TYR A 142 18.63 -2.57 9.67
N ASP A 143 18.78 -2.22 10.96
CA ASP A 143 19.84 -1.33 11.44
C ASP A 143 21.24 -1.93 11.24
N MET A 144 21.37 -3.26 11.35
CA MET A 144 22.60 -4.01 11.08
C MET A 144 22.85 -4.28 9.59
N LYS A 145 21.98 -3.81 8.69
CA LYS A 145 22.07 -4.03 7.23
C LYS A 145 22.01 -5.50 6.82
N LEU A 146 21.36 -6.34 7.62
CA LEU A 146 21.14 -7.76 7.35
C LEU A 146 19.84 -7.93 6.54
N TRP A 147 19.84 -7.51 5.27
CA TRP A 147 18.59 -7.37 4.50
C TRP A 147 17.86 -8.69 4.30
N ILE A 148 18.58 -9.78 4.01
CA ILE A 148 17.98 -11.12 3.91
C ILE A 148 17.26 -11.52 5.21
N ALA A 149 17.92 -11.34 6.36
CA ALA A 149 17.34 -11.66 7.66
C ALA A 149 16.16 -10.73 7.98
N CYS A 150 16.27 -9.43 7.63
CA CYS A 150 15.18 -8.47 7.76
C CYS A 150 13.95 -8.91 6.96
N ILE A 151 14.15 -9.30 5.70
CA ILE A 151 13.07 -9.72 4.79
C ILE A 151 12.43 -11.03 5.29
N SER A 152 13.22 -12.06 5.57
CA SER A 152 12.72 -13.35 6.03
C SER A 152 12.02 -13.27 7.40
N THR A 153 12.43 -12.33 8.27
CA THR A 153 11.76 -12.08 9.55
C THR A 153 10.48 -11.25 9.39
N ALA A 154 10.45 -10.30 8.44
CA ALA A 154 9.31 -9.43 8.22
C ALA A 154 8.18 -10.11 7.44
N PHE A 155 8.49 -10.97 6.48
CA PHE A 155 7.50 -11.56 5.58
C PHE A 155 6.37 -12.32 6.29
N PRO A 156 6.62 -13.16 7.33
CA PRO A 156 5.56 -13.84 8.07
C PRO A 156 4.54 -12.90 8.74
N ILE A 157 4.91 -11.64 8.99
CA ILE A 157 3.98 -10.63 9.53
C ILE A 157 2.86 -10.36 8.53
N LEU A 158 3.12 -10.27 7.23
CA LEU A 158 2.07 -10.05 6.22
C LEU A 158 1.02 -11.16 6.22
N ASP A 159 1.47 -12.41 6.18
CA ASP A 159 0.60 -13.58 6.20
C ASP A 159 -0.20 -13.65 7.52
N TYR A 160 0.41 -13.24 8.63
CA TYR A 160 -0.27 -13.13 9.92
C TYR A 160 -1.36 -12.05 9.91
N LEU A 161 -1.07 -10.85 9.38
CA LEU A 161 -2.04 -9.75 9.31
C LEU A 161 -3.29 -10.15 8.54
N ILE A 162 -3.14 -10.80 7.38
CA ILE A 162 -4.30 -11.22 6.58
C ILE A 162 -5.14 -12.25 7.32
N ARG A 163 -4.52 -13.23 7.98
CA ARG A 163 -5.24 -14.23 8.78
C ARG A 163 -6.02 -13.60 9.94
N ASP A 164 -5.45 -12.62 10.63
CA ASP A 164 -6.16 -11.88 11.68
C ASP A 164 -7.36 -11.11 11.12
N TYR A 165 -7.21 -10.45 9.97
CA TYR A 165 -8.30 -9.72 9.32
C TYR A 165 -9.44 -10.65 8.90
N PHE A 166 -9.13 -11.87 8.45
CA PHE A 166 -10.11 -12.94 8.22
C PHE A 166 -10.64 -13.60 9.51
N LYS A 167 -10.12 -13.23 10.69
CA LYS A 167 -10.39 -13.89 11.98
C LYS A 167 -10.23 -15.41 11.93
N THR A 168 -9.13 -15.88 11.34
CA THR A 168 -8.91 -17.31 11.07
C THR A 168 -7.50 -17.78 11.40
N THR A 169 -7.37 -19.05 11.79
CA THR A 169 -6.08 -19.70 11.98
C THR A 169 -5.62 -20.49 10.75
N LYS A 170 -6.48 -20.59 9.71
CA LYS A 170 -6.17 -21.41 8.54
C LYS A 170 -5.07 -20.77 7.70
N LEU A 171 -4.05 -21.55 7.36
CA LEU A 171 -2.89 -21.08 6.60
C LEU A 171 -3.20 -20.76 5.13
N ASP A 172 -4.31 -21.30 4.58
CA ASP A 172 -4.81 -21.01 3.23
C ASP A 172 -5.47 -19.63 3.11
N ARG A 173 -5.60 -18.89 4.22
CA ARG A 173 -6.16 -17.53 4.28
C ARG A 173 -5.05 -16.49 4.36
N ASP A 174 -4.27 -16.44 3.29
CA ASP A 174 -3.15 -15.52 3.09
C ASP A 174 -3.47 -14.45 2.03
N ILE A 175 -2.45 -13.67 1.64
CA ILE A 175 -2.57 -12.64 0.59
C ILE A 175 -3.04 -13.24 -0.74
N ASN A 176 -2.61 -14.45 -1.12
CA ASN A 176 -3.04 -15.08 -2.37
C ASN A 176 -4.54 -15.32 -2.38
N ARG A 177 -5.09 -15.83 -1.27
CA ARG A 177 -6.53 -16.03 -1.15
C ARG A 177 -7.29 -14.71 -1.24
N LEU A 178 -6.79 -13.66 -0.59
CA LEU A 178 -7.38 -12.33 -0.68
C LEU A 178 -7.40 -11.82 -2.13
N LEU A 179 -6.28 -11.91 -2.85
CA LEU A 179 -6.19 -11.54 -4.26
C LEU A 179 -7.16 -12.34 -5.14
N ALA A 180 -7.30 -13.65 -4.89
CA ALA A 180 -8.25 -14.49 -5.61
C ALA A 180 -9.70 -14.04 -5.38
N ILE A 181 -10.06 -13.70 -4.15
CA ILE A 181 -11.40 -13.19 -3.82
C ILE A 181 -11.66 -11.86 -4.54
N PHE A 182 -10.72 -10.90 -4.50
CA PHE A 182 -10.86 -9.64 -5.23
C PHE A 182 -11.02 -9.86 -6.73
N ARG A 183 -10.18 -10.70 -7.33
CA ARG A 183 -10.27 -11.03 -8.76
C ARG A 183 -11.60 -11.66 -9.14
N ASN A 184 -12.08 -12.63 -8.36
CA ASN A 184 -13.35 -13.30 -8.62
C ASN A 184 -14.52 -12.31 -8.54
N ALA A 185 -14.47 -11.35 -7.61
CA ALA A 185 -15.45 -10.27 -7.53
C ALA A 185 -15.23 -9.13 -8.54
N GLY A 186 -14.33 -9.30 -9.51
CA GLY A 186 -14.04 -8.31 -10.54
C GLY A 186 -13.39 -7.03 -10.02
N PHE A 187 -12.77 -7.05 -8.84
CA PHE A 187 -11.98 -5.96 -8.30
C PHE A 187 -10.51 -6.11 -8.71
N THR A 188 -10.09 -5.33 -9.71
CA THR A 188 -8.70 -5.09 -10.05
C THR A 188 -8.17 -3.88 -9.28
N SER A 189 -6.85 -3.68 -9.25
CA SER A 189 -6.25 -2.47 -8.64
C SER A 189 -6.86 -1.18 -9.19
N SER A 190 -7.01 -1.11 -10.51
CA SER A 190 -7.63 0.02 -11.20
C SER A 190 -9.05 0.30 -10.71
N LYS A 191 -9.84 -0.73 -10.35
CA LYS A 191 -11.21 -0.57 -9.86
C LYS A 191 -11.30 0.06 -8.47
N PHE A 192 -10.23 0.01 -7.68
CA PHE A 192 -10.16 0.73 -6.42
C PHE A 192 -9.81 2.21 -6.62
N LYS A 193 -9.25 2.61 -7.77
CA LYS A 193 -8.82 3.99 -7.98
C LYS A 193 -10.02 4.94 -8.08
N PRO A 194 -9.93 6.12 -7.45
CA PRO A 194 -10.97 7.13 -7.57
C PRO A 194 -11.13 7.53 -9.04
N GLY A 195 -12.36 7.54 -9.54
CA GLY A 195 -12.65 7.96 -10.91
C GLY A 195 -12.62 6.88 -11.98
N PHE A 196 -12.24 5.63 -11.66
CA PHE A 196 -12.10 4.57 -12.65
C PHE A 196 -13.39 4.28 -13.44
N ASP A 197 -14.52 4.08 -12.76
CA ASP A 197 -15.80 3.78 -13.41
C ASP A 197 -16.37 4.98 -14.19
N GLY A 198 -15.98 6.21 -13.83
CA GLY A 198 -16.36 7.42 -14.58
C GLY A 198 -15.54 7.62 -15.86
N TYR A 199 -14.30 7.13 -15.87
CA TYR A 199 -13.41 7.16 -17.03
C TYR A 199 -13.75 6.04 -18.02
N ASN A 200 -14.04 4.84 -17.50
CA ASN A 200 -14.57 3.72 -18.28
C ASN A 200 -16.09 3.86 -18.43
N LYS A 201 -16.53 4.75 -19.31
CA LYS A 201 -17.94 4.94 -19.75
C LYS A 201 -18.57 3.69 -20.42
N SER A 202 -18.07 2.49 -20.16
CA SER A 202 -18.62 1.25 -20.70
C SER A 202 -19.96 0.90 -20.07
N ASP A 203 -20.24 1.35 -18.84
CA ASP A 203 -21.51 1.09 -18.18
C ASP A 203 -22.46 2.29 -18.29
N LYS A 204 -23.13 2.42 -19.44
CA LYS A 204 -24.06 3.52 -19.77
C LYS A 204 -25.26 3.62 -18.82
N THR A 205 -25.45 2.65 -17.94
CA THR A 205 -26.53 2.61 -16.94
C THR A 205 -26.15 3.23 -15.61
N MET A 206 -24.87 3.53 -15.36
CA MET A 206 -24.43 4.03 -14.06
C MET A 206 -24.68 5.54 -13.95
N THR A 207 -25.42 5.97 -12.92
CA THR A 207 -25.68 7.41 -12.72
C THR A 207 -24.47 8.09 -12.07
N VAL A 208 -24.39 9.42 -12.20
CA VAL A 208 -23.39 10.24 -11.48
C VAL A 208 -23.50 10.04 -9.96
N SER A 209 -24.72 9.79 -9.46
CA SER A 209 -24.96 9.48 -8.04
C SER A 209 -24.31 8.17 -7.64
N ASP A 210 -24.49 7.11 -8.43
CA ASP A 210 -23.91 5.78 -8.18
C ASP A 210 -22.39 5.83 -8.22
N PHE A 211 -21.82 6.59 -9.16
CA PHE A 211 -20.39 6.84 -9.25
C PHE A 211 -19.83 7.51 -7.99
N ILE A 212 -20.47 8.58 -7.51
CA ILE A 212 -20.05 9.28 -6.28
C ILE A 212 -20.18 8.35 -5.07
N GLN A 213 -21.18 7.48 -5.05
CA GLN A 213 -21.42 6.52 -3.98
C GLN A 213 -20.43 5.35 -3.97
N GLN A 214 -19.76 5.03 -5.07
CA GLN A 214 -18.78 3.93 -5.16
C GLN A 214 -17.32 4.40 -5.09
N ASP A 215 -17.06 5.71 -5.21
CA ASP A 215 -15.72 6.29 -5.10
C ASP A 215 -15.13 6.12 -3.68
N LEU A 216 -14.04 5.35 -3.57
CA LEU A 216 -13.32 5.09 -2.33
C LEU A 216 -12.26 6.16 -1.96
N ARG A 217 -12.10 7.22 -2.77
CA ARG A 217 -11.20 8.35 -2.50
C ARG A 217 -9.79 7.88 -2.12
N LEU A 218 -9.26 8.38 -1.00
CA LEU A 218 -7.92 8.08 -0.52
C LEU A 218 -7.76 6.59 -0.17
N ILE A 219 -8.80 5.95 0.39
CA ILE A 219 -8.78 4.52 0.71
C ILE A 219 -8.68 3.67 -0.55
N GLY A 220 -9.35 4.11 -1.62
CA GLY A 220 -9.26 3.50 -2.94
C GLY A 220 -7.82 3.46 -3.48
N ILE A 221 -7.07 4.55 -3.30
CA ILE A 221 -5.65 4.61 -3.67
C ILE A 221 -4.83 3.60 -2.85
N GLY A 222 -5.06 3.54 -1.53
CA GLY A 222 -4.39 2.57 -0.66
C GLY A 222 -4.69 1.11 -1.05
N LEU A 223 -5.96 0.78 -1.31
CA LEU A 223 -6.37 -0.56 -1.75
C LEU A 223 -5.83 -0.91 -3.13
N SER A 224 -5.82 0.04 -4.08
CA SER A 224 -5.19 -0.14 -5.39
C SER A 224 -3.71 -0.48 -5.22
N SER A 225 -2.97 0.33 -4.45
CA SER A 225 -1.55 0.11 -4.20
C SER A 225 -1.29 -1.21 -3.49
N PHE A 226 -2.15 -1.60 -2.53
CA PHE A 226 -2.08 -2.91 -1.89
C PHE A 226 -2.22 -4.04 -2.92
N VAL A 227 -3.22 -3.98 -3.81
CA VAL A 227 -3.48 -5.04 -4.81
C VAL A 227 -2.35 -5.13 -5.83
N ASP A 228 -1.86 -4.00 -6.34
CA ASP A 228 -0.72 -3.96 -7.26
C ASP A 228 0.53 -4.56 -6.61
N THR A 229 0.87 -4.09 -5.40
CA THR A 229 2.03 -4.56 -4.64
C THR A 229 1.90 -6.06 -4.33
N ALA A 230 0.78 -6.48 -3.75
CA ALA A 230 0.53 -7.88 -3.41
C ALA A 230 0.66 -8.78 -4.64
N SER A 231 0.14 -8.34 -5.79
CA SER A 231 0.22 -9.10 -7.04
C SER A 231 1.65 -9.26 -7.53
N ILE A 232 2.55 -8.32 -7.27
CA ILE A 232 3.99 -8.45 -7.57
C ILE A 232 4.66 -9.44 -6.61
N TYR A 233 4.45 -9.26 -5.30
CA TYR A 233 5.13 -10.04 -4.26
C TYR A 233 4.72 -11.51 -4.19
N TYR A 234 3.46 -11.80 -4.53
CA TYR A 234 2.87 -13.13 -4.38
C TYR A 234 2.74 -13.89 -5.72
N GLN A 235 3.33 -13.39 -6.81
CA GLN A 235 3.50 -14.20 -8.01
C GLN A 235 4.40 -15.42 -7.71
N TYR A 236 3.79 -16.62 -7.75
CA TYR A 236 4.34 -17.86 -7.18
C TYR A 236 5.54 -18.43 -7.97
N TYR A 237 5.44 -18.41 -9.28
CA TYR A 237 6.57 -18.53 -10.20
C TYR A 237 6.57 -17.22 -10.98
N ARG A 238 7.74 -16.62 -11.25
CA ARG A 238 7.85 -15.79 -12.45
C ARG A 238 7.22 -16.63 -13.55
N LYS A 239 6.07 -16.21 -14.09
CA LYS A 239 5.64 -16.78 -15.36
C LYS A 239 6.83 -16.52 -16.27
N ASP A 240 7.47 -17.63 -16.63
CA ASP A 240 8.66 -17.74 -17.45
C ASP A 240 9.99 -17.35 -16.76
N PHE A 241 10.69 -18.38 -16.29
CA PHE A 241 12.17 -18.41 -16.22
C PHE A 241 12.85 -18.11 -17.58
N MET A 242 12.07 -17.84 -18.64
CA MET A 242 12.51 -17.54 -20.00
C MET A 242 12.25 -16.08 -20.43
N ALA A 243 11.59 -15.24 -19.61
CA ALA A 243 11.49 -13.82 -19.90
C ALA A 243 12.75 -13.10 -19.38
N PRO A 244 13.61 -12.52 -20.25
CA PRO A 244 14.87 -11.89 -19.83
C PRO A 244 14.70 -10.60 -19.01
N GLU A 245 13.47 -10.15 -18.74
CA GLU A 245 13.18 -8.77 -18.34
C GLU A 245 12.15 -8.63 -17.21
N SER A 246 12.00 -9.60 -16.30
CA SER A 246 11.21 -9.31 -15.09
C SER A 246 12.07 -8.44 -14.14
N GLU A 247 11.87 -7.12 -14.17
CA GLU A 247 12.58 -6.13 -13.33
C GLU A 247 12.38 -6.28 -11.81
N TYR A 248 11.57 -7.25 -11.36
CA TYR A 248 11.19 -7.40 -9.96
C TYR A 248 11.77 -8.67 -9.31
N PRO A 249 12.77 -8.55 -8.41
CA PRO A 249 13.48 -9.69 -7.82
C PRO A 249 12.77 -10.33 -6.61
N LEU A 250 11.74 -9.71 -6.05
CA LEU A 250 11.15 -10.06 -4.74
C LEU A 250 9.83 -10.84 -4.92
N ASN A 251 9.85 -12.17 -4.69
CA ASN A 251 8.65 -13.01 -4.66
C ASN A 251 8.65 -13.96 -3.45
N ARG A 252 7.47 -14.42 -3.01
CA ARG A 252 7.30 -15.29 -1.83
C ARG A 252 8.18 -16.54 -1.84
N HIS A 253 8.36 -17.17 -2.99
CA HIS A 253 9.21 -18.36 -3.12
C HIS A 253 10.69 -18.01 -2.88
N ALA A 254 11.19 -16.94 -3.49
CA ALA A 254 12.54 -16.43 -3.27
C ALA A 254 12.78 -16.05 -1.81
N VAL A 255 11.79 -15.46 -1.13
CA VAL A 255 11.85 -15.15 0.32
C VAL A 255 12.03 -16.43 1.15
N ILE A 256 11.21 -17.45 0.88
CA ILE A 256 11.21 -18.72 1.63
C ILE A 256 12.53 -19.48 1.41
N HIS A 257 13.05 -19.47 0.19
CA HIS A 257 14.27 -20.19 -0.16
C HIS A 257 15.55 -19.37 -0.04
N SER A 258 15.47 -18.12 0.42
CA SER A 258 16.61 -17.20 0.52
C SER A 258 17.39 -17.10 -0.81
N ALA A 259 16.67 -17.03 -1.93
CA ALA A 259 17.26 -17.13 -3.28
C ALA A 259 18.03 -15.86 -3.69
N SER A 260 19.17 -16.07 -4.37
CA SER A 260 20.13 -15.15 -5.05
C SER A 260 20.49 -13.79 -4.40
N SER A 261 21.61 -13.21 -4.85
CA SER A 261 22.19 -11.96 -4.34
C SER A 261 21.30 -10.73 -4.53
N ASP A 262 20.53 -10.68 -5.61
CA ASP A 262 19.82 -9.47 -6.06
C ASP A 262 18.51 -9.23 -5.27
N PHE A 263 18.14 -10.20 -4.46
CA PHE A 263 17.03 -10.14 -3.51
C PHE A 263 17.43 -9.43 -2.21
N ASN A 264 18.67 -9.63 -1.76
CA ASN A 264 19.22 -9.17 -0.49
C ASN A 264 19.64 -7.69 -0.56
N THR A 265 18.70 -6.81 -0.90
CA THR A 265 18.96 -5.38 -1.06
C THR A 265 18.17 -4.56 -0.06
N LYS A 266 18.67 -3.36 0.22
CA LYS A 266 17.98 -2.39 1.09
C LYS A 266 16.63 -2.01 0.48
N GLU A 267 16.59 -1.83 -0.84
CA GLU A 267 15.39 -1.47 -1.61
C GLU A 267 14.28 -2.50 -1.37
N ASN A 268 14.59 -3.80 -1.49
CA ASN A 268 13.61 -4.87 -1.28
C ASN A 268 13.15 -4.95 0.18
N ALA A 269 14.05 -4.77 1.14
CA ALA A 269 13.68 -4.67 2.55
C ALA A 269 12.73 -3.49 2.79
N VAL A 270 13.04 -2.30 2.26
CA VAL A 270 12.19 -1.11 2.41
C VAL A 270 10.85 -1.29 1.72
N ARG A 271 10.80 -1.87 0.51
CA ARG A 271 9.53 -2.14 -0.17
C ARG A 271 8.65 -3.06 0.68
N LEU A 272 9.20 -4.14 1.25
CA LEU A 272 8.44 -5.07 2.09
C LEU A 272 7.95 -4.40 3.38
N LEU A 273 8.81 -3.66 4.06
CA LEU A 273 8.43 -2.95 5.29
C LEU A 273 7.39 -1.87 5.01
N THR A 274 7.51 -1.15 3.91
CA THR A 274 6.49 -0.19 3.45
C THR A 274 5.16 -0.89 3.15
N PHE A 275 5.21 -2.10 2.59
CA PHE A 275 4.01 -2.89 2.31
C PHE A 275 3.30 -3.38 3.59
N ILE A 276 4.07 -3.81 4.61
CA ILE A 276 3.53 -4.12 5.93
C ILE A 276 2.86 -2.89 6.54
N ASP A 277 3.52 -1.73 6.47
CA ASP A 277 2.98 -0.49 6.99
C ASP A 277 1.66 -0.08 6.31
N LEU A 278 1.61 -0.17 4.98
CA LEU A 278 0.38 0.06 4.20
C LEU A 278 -0.73 -0.91 4.61
N THR A 279 -0.40 -2.19 4.80
CA THR A 279 -1.36 -3.24 5.19
C THR A 279 -1.94 -2.99 6.58
N LEU A 280 -1.13 -2.47 7.52
CA LEU A 280 -1.59 -2.06 8.84
C LEU A 280 -2.46 -0.81 8.77
N GLU A 281 -2.10 0.17 7.95
CA GLU A 281 -2.90 1.39 7.80
C GLU A 281 -4.29 1.07 7.21
N LEU A 282 -4.39 0.06 6.34
CA LEU A 282 -5.64 -0.44 5.74
C LEU A 282 -6.42 -1.43 6.62
N GLU A 283 -5.99 -1.69 7.86
CA GLU A 283 -6.64 -2.64 8.78
C GLU A 283 -8.16 -2.43 8.85
N PHE A 284 -8.62 -1.20 9.05
CA PHE A 284 -10.04 -0.90 9.18
C PHE A 284 -10.82 -1.29 7.90
N ALA A 285 -10.21 -1.08 6.72
CA ALA A 285 -10.84 -1.40 5.43
C ALA A 285 -10.96 -2.91 5.29
N PHE A 286 -9.90 -3.65 5.63
CA PHE A 286 -9.92 -5.10 5.59
C PHE A 286 -10.92 -5.69 6.60
N ARG A 287 -11.04 -5.12 7.80
CA ARG A 287 -12.04 -5.57 8.79
C ARG A 287 -13.48 -5.41 8.30
N ILE A 288 -13.75 -4.41 7.44
CA ILE A 288 -15.06 -4.23 6.79
C ILE A 288 -15.19 -5.19 5.59
N LEU A 289 -14.21 -5.16 4.67
CA LEU A 289 -14.24 -5.93 3.42
C LEU A 289 -14.28 -7.44 3.64
N LEU A 290 -13.58 -7.94 4.66
CA LEU A 290 -13.42 -9.37 4.95
C LEU A 290 -14.33 -9.87 6.07
N LYS A 291 -15.31 -9.06 6.49
CA LYS A 291 -16.30 -9.47 7.48
C LYS A 291 -17.15 -10.64 6.94
N GLU A 292 -17.04 -11.79 7.59
CA GLU A 292 -17.78 -13.01 7.21
C GLU A 292 -19.17 -13.13 7.87
N GLU A 293 -19.44 -12.33 8.93
CA GLU A 293 -20.76 -12.21 9.61
C GLU A 293 -21.82 -11.57 8.70
#